data_AF-A0A8T2UTB6-F1
#
_entry.id   AF-A0A8T2UTB6-F1
#
_cell.length_a   1.000
_cell.length_b   1.000
_cell.length_c   1.000
_cell.angle_alpha   90.00
_cell.angle_beta   90.00
_cell.angle_gamma   90.00
#
_symmetry.space_group_name_H-M   'P 1'
#
loop_
_entity.id
_entity.type
_entity.pdbx_description
1 polymer ?
#
loop_
_entity_poly.entity_id
_entity_poly.type
_entity_poly.pdbx_seq_one_letter_code
_entity_poly.pdbx_strand_id
1 'polypeptide(L)'
;MTHLTPTTSDSMALFLWSSQGEDVNEAAEREVKEETGVDAEFVEVLGVRQTHTAPFGKSDIFFICLLRPKSKDVVKQDTEIEAVQWMPVEEYRSQEFNARSELMKGFADIITALSKGQDTGFMPERLRMGSRGPGAVFYHNTKDINWLLAKESLPED
;
A
#
# COMPACT_ATOMS: atom_id res chain seq x y z
N MET A 1 3.74 -11.47 -12.40
CA MET A 1 4.78 -10.43 -12.50
C MET A 1 4.46 -9.36 -11.45
N THR A 2 5.34 -9.16 -10.47
CA THR A 2 5.22 -8.04 -9.53
C THR A 2 5.85 -6.82 -10.19
N HIS A 3 5.13 -5.71 -10.25
CA HIS A 3 5.58 -4.49 -10.90
C HIS A 3 5.96 -3.46 -9.85
N LEU A 4 7.24 -3.05 -9.81
CA LEU A 4 7.69 -1.95 -8.96
C LEU A 4 7.64 -0.65 -9.76
N THR A 5 6.74 0.26 -9.41
CA THR A 5 6.60 1.55 -10.10
C THR A 5 7.16 2.66 -9.22
N PRO A 6 8.29 3.31 -9.55
CA PRO A 6 8.71 4.51 -8.86
C PRO A 6 7.74 5.64 -9.20
N THR A 7 6.80 5.92 -8.30
CA THR A 7 6.22 7.28 -8.25
C THR A 7 7.29 8.22 -7.70
N THR A 8 7.22 9.50 -8.08
CA THR A 8 8.19 10.58 -7.79
C THR A 8 9.29 10.17 -6.80
N SER A 9 10.40 9.74 -7.40
CA SER A 9 11.65 9.26 -6.81
C SER A 9 11.70 7.86 -6.19
N ASP A 10 10.85 7.44 -5.26
CA ASP A 10 11.18 6.27 -4.42
C ASP A 10 9.94 5.62 -3.79
N SER A 11 9.05 5.01 -4.59
CA SER A 11 7.95 4.24 -4.00
C SER A 11 7.58 3.00 -4.79
N MET A 12 6.85 2.10 -4.14
CA MET A 12 6.50 0.78 -4.64
C MET A 12 5.09 0.42 -4.15
N ALA A 13 4.31 -0.20 -5.03
CA ALA A 13 3.02 -0.80 -4.73
C ALA A 13 3.16 -2.31 -4.87
N LEU A 14 2.91 -3.07 -3.80
CA LEU A 14 3.03 -4.53 -3.79
C LEU A 14 1.66 -5.20 -3.62
N PHE A 15 1.57 -6.46 -4.07
CA PHE A 15 0.45 -7.35 -3.81
C PHE A 15 0.72 -8.11 -2.51
N LEU A 16 -0.16 -8.02 -1.52
CA LEU A 16 0.13 -8.54 -0.17
C LEU A 16 -0.58 -9.87 0.10
N TRP A 17 0.19 -10.87 0.52
CA TRP A 17 -0.29 -11.91 1.42
C TRP A 17 0.03 -11.50 2.85
N SER A 18 -0.95 -11.59 3.75
CA SER A 18 -0.70 -11.47 5.19
C SER A 18 -0.92 -12.80 5.87
N SER A 19 -0.03 -13.11 6.81
CA SER A 19 -0.20 -14.26 7.68
C SER A 19 -1.26 -13.98 8.75
N GLN A 20 -1.86 -15.03 9.31
CA GLN A 20 -2.82 -14.86 10.39
C GLN A 20 -2.17 -14.16 11.59
N GLY A 21 -2.73 -13.02 11.99
CA GLY A 21 -2.25 -12.22 13.13
C GLY A 21 -1.12 -11.25 12.80
N GLU A 22 -0.75 -11.10 11.53
CA GLU A 22 0.23 -10.13 11.05
C GLU A 22 -0.43 -8.78 10.74
N ASP A 23 0.22 -7.68 11.12
CA ASP A 23 -0.25 -6.32 10.79
C ASP A 23 0.01 -6.03 9.30
N VAL A 24 -0.92 -5.34 8.63
CA VAL A 24 -0.85 -5.09 7.17
C VAL A 24 0.43 -4.34 6.78
N ASN A 25 0.87 -3.37 7.58
CA ASN A 25 2.11 -2.64 7.32
C ASN A 25 3.36 -3.53 7.45
N GLU A 26 3.37 -4.48 8.39
CA GLU A 26 4.48 -5.41 8.59
C GLU A 26 4.53 -6.44 7.46
N ALA A 27 3.36 -6.99 7.08
CA ALA A 27 3.23 -7.87 5.93
C ALA A 27 3.75 -7.19 4.65
N ALA A 28 3.41 -5.91 4.45
CA ALA A 28 3.87 -5.15 3.30
C ALA A 28 5.39 -5.02 3.22
N GLU A 29 6.06 -4.72 4.33
CA GLU A 29 7.52 -4.63 4.35
C GLU A 29 8.18 -6.01 4.13
N ARG A 30 7.62 -7.07 4.72
CA ARG A 30 8.11 -8.45 4.57
C ARG A 30 7.99 -8.95 3.13
N GLU A 31 6.81 -8.85 2.53
CA GLU A 31 6.55 -9.37 1.17
C GLU A 31 7.47 -8.72 0.13
N VAL A 32 7.69 -7.40 0.25
CA VAL A 32 8.67 -6.69 -0.59
C VAL A 32 10.04 -7.32 -0.47
N LYS A 33 10.49 -7.53 0.77
CA LYS A 33 11.83 -8.01 1.05
C LYS A 33 12.01 -9.42 0.51
N GLU A 34 10.99 -10.27 0.67
CA GLU A 34 10.98 -11.65 0.19
C GLU A 34 11.00 -11.71 -1.34
N GLU A 35 10.14 -10.95 -2.03
CA GLU A 35 10.04 -10.99 -3.49
C GLU A 35 11.20 -10.29 -4.22
N THR A 36 11.68 -9.17 -3.67
CA THR A 36 12.56 -8.21 -4.38
C THR A 36 13.93 -8.02 -3.74
N GLY A 37 14.14 -8.52 -2.53
CA GLY A 37 15.37 -8.30 -1.77
C GLY A 37 15.52 -6.89 -1.18
N VAL A 38 14.61 -5.96 -1.49
CA VAL A 38 14.69 -4.55 -1.06
C VAL A 38 14.12 -4.40 0.34
N ASP A 39 14.87 -3.76 1.25
CA ASP A 39 14.28 -3.26 2.50
C ASP A 39 13.47 -2.00 2.21
N ALA A 40 12.23 -1.94 2.69
CA ALA A 40 11.36 -0.79 2.54
C ALA A 40 10.74 -0.38 3.88
N GLU A 41 10.23 0.85 3.93
CA GLU A 41 9.48 1.40 5.05
C GLU A 41 8.04 1.66 4.58
N PHE A 42 7.07 1.18 5.34
CA PHE A 42 5.67 1.45 5.08
C PHE A 42 5.35 2.94 5.20
N VAL A 43 4.58 3.47 4.24
CA VAL A 43 4.14 4.87 4.25
C VAL A 43 2.64 4.95 4.55
N GLU A 44 1.80 4.35 3.71
CA GLU A 44 0.34 4.46 3.83
C GLU A 44 -0.40 3.37 3.05
N VAL A 45 -1.67 3.12 3.43
CA VAL A 45 -2.62 2.38 2.59
C VAL A 45 -3.27 3.37 1.62
N LEU A 46 -3.19 3.08 0.32
CA LEU A 46 -3.73 3.90 -0.76
C LEU A 46 -5.16 3.53 -1.14
N GLY A 47 -5.53 2.27 -0.88
CA GLY A 47 -6.85 1.76 -1.19
C GLY A 47 -7.02 0.32 -0.76
N VAL A 48 -8.26 -0.13 -0.75
CA VAL A 48 -8.63 -1.50 -0.42
C VAL A 48 -9.53 -2.03 -1.54
N ARG A 49 -9.15 -3.17 -2.11
CA ARG A 49 -10.00 -3.95 -3.00
C ARG A 49 -10.63 -5.07 -2.20
N GLN A 50 -11.93 -5.27 -2.38
CA GLN A 50 -12.62 -6.48 -1.94
C GLN A 50 -13.22 -7.21 -3.15
N THR A 51 -13.09 -8.53 -3.19
CA THR A 51 -13.81 -9.37 -4.16
C THR A 51 -14.37 -10.61 -3.49
N HIS A 52 -15.40 -11.22 -4.09
CA HIS A 52 -16.01 -12.46 -3.61
C HIS A 52 -15.77 -13.64 -4.56
N THR A 53 -14.90 -13.44 -5.55
CA THR A 53 -14.59 -14.42 -6.59
C THR A 53 -13.37 -15.28 -6.24
N ALA A 54 -12.98 -15.33 -4.97
CA ALA A 54 -11.88 -16.17 -4.53
C ALA A 54 -12.29 -17.66 -4.54
N PRO A 55 -11.34 -18.59 -4.72
CA PRO A 55 -11.60 -20.02 -4.61
C PRO A 55 -12.34 -20.35 -3.30
N PHE A 56 -13.26 -21.31 -3.35
CA PHE A 56 -14.05 -21.76 -2.19
C PHE A 56 -15.07 -20.76 -1.63
N GLY A 57 -15.48 -19.75 -2.40
CA GLY A 57 -16.58 -18.83 -2.04
C GLY A 57 -16.23 -17.86 -0.92
N LYS A 58 -14.93 -17.61 -0.71
CA LYS A 58 -14.46 -16.66 0.29
C LYS A 58 -14.38 -15.24 -0.29
N SER A 59 -14.48 -14.27 0.60
CA SER A 59 -14.09 -12.89 0.30
C SER A 59 -12.57 -12.77 0.34
N ASP A 60 -12.04 -12.00 -0.59
CA ASP A 60 -10.64 -11.63 -0.70
C ASP A 60 -10.53 -10.12 -0.51
N ILE A 61 -9.69 -9.70 0.43
CA ILE A 61 -9.43 -8.29 0.74
C ILE A 61 -7.96 -8.04 0.42
N PHE A 62 -7.72 -6.98 -0.32
CA PHE A 62 -6.42 -6.64 -0.86
C PHE A 62 -6.11 -5.18 -0.57
N PHE A 63 -4.98 -4.94 0.07
CA PHE A 63 -4.51 -3.59 0.40
C PHE A 63 -3.49 -3.14 -0.63
N ILE A 64 -3.70 -1.93 -1.15
CA ILE A 64 -2.72 -1.25 -1.98
C ILE A 64 -1.91 -0.39 -1.03
N CYS A 65 -0.63 -0.67 -0.88
CA CYS A 65 0.23 0.01 0.08
C CYS A 65 1.32 0.81 -0.65
N LEU A 66 1.63 1.98 -0.12
CA LEU A 66 2.79 2.77 -0.51
C LEU A 66 3.93 2.46 0.44
N LEU A 67 5.08 2.08 -0.12
CA LEU A 67 6.30 1.90 0.64
C LEU A 67 7.45 2.73 0.08
N ARG A 68 8.36 3.15 0.95
CA ARG A 68 9.60 3.85 0.62
C ARG A 68 10.77 2.86 0.65
N PRO A 69 11.42 2.54 -0.49
CA PRO A 69 12.55 1.65 -0.51
C PRO A 69 13.79 2.32 0.10
N LYS A 70 14.62 1.55 0.81
CA LYS A 70 15.90 2.00 1.38
C LYS A 70 17.07 1.85 0.41
N SER A 71 16.88 1.09 -0.67
CA SER A 71 17.85 0.90 -1.76
C SER A 71 17.12 0.62 -3.07
N LYS A 72 17.84 0.69 -4.19
CA LYS A 72 17.30 0.36 -5.53
C LYS A 72 17.82 -0.98 -6.06
N ASP A 73 18.67 -1.64 -5.29
CA ASP A 73 19.26 -2.92 -5.65
C ASP A 73 18.23 -4.03 -5.47
N VAL A 74 17.71 -4.54 -6.58
CA VAL A 74 16.70 -5.59 -6.60
C VAL A 74 17.35 -6.96 -6.81
N VAL A 75 16.91 -7.94 -6.05
CA VAL A 75 17.24 -9.35 -6.19
C VAL A 75 15.94 -10.12 -6.30
N LYS A 76 15.67 -10.68 -7.47
CA LYS A 76 14.44 -11.42 -7.75
C LYS A 76 14.39 -12.71 -6.92
N GLN A 77 13.25 -12.99 -6.31
CA GLN A 77 12.93 -14.32 -5.81
C GLN A 77 12.50 -15.25 -6.96
N ASP A 78 13.11 -16.43 -7.07
CA ASP A 78 12.83 -17.36 -8.18
C ASP A 78 11.59 -18.25 -8.00
N THR A 79 11.04 -18.32 -6.79
CA THR A 79 9.91 -19.24 -6.49
C THR A 79 8.55 -18.66 -6.81
N GLU A 80 8.37 -17.34 -6.73
CA GLU A 80 7.06 -16.69 -6.76
C GLU A 80 6.89 -15.69 -7.90
N ILE A 81 7.98 -15.01 -8.31
CA ILE A 81 7.91 -13.96 -9.32
C ILE A 81 8.78 -14.26 -10.56
N GLU A 82 8.22 -13.99 -11.74
CA GLU A 82 8.92 -14.16 -13.01
C GLU A 82 9.98 -13.08 -13.27
N ALA A 83 9.71 -11.84 -12.85
CA ALA A 83 10.58 -10.69 -13.09
C ALA A 83 10.36 -9.61 -12.02
N VAL A 84 11.42 -8.84 -11.76
CA VAL A 84 11.41 -7.62 -10.92
C VAL A 84 12.18 -6.52 -11.64
N GLN A 85 11.59 -5.34 -11.73
CA GLN A 85 12.25 -4.16 -12.28
C GLN A 85 11.55 -2.89 -11.78
N TRP A 86 12.33 -1.81 -11.69
CA TRP A 86 11.81 -0.47 -11.54
C TRP A 86 11.27 0.01 -12.90
N MET A 87 10.03 0.49 -12.93
CA MET A 87 9.35 0.92 -14.16
C MET A 87 8.68 2.28 -14.01
N PRO A 88 8.97 3.28 -14.86
CA PRO A 88 8.32 4.59 -14.84
C PRO A 88 6.78 4.49 -14.79
N VAL A 89 6.12 5.38 -14.05
CA VAL A 89 4.66 5.36 -13.85
C VAL A 89 3.90 5.42 -15.17
N GLU A 90 4.36 6.26 -16.09
CA GLU A 90 3.77 6.43 -17.42
C GLU A 90 3.88 5.14 -18.24
N GLU A 91 5.03 4.45 -18.15
CA GLU A 91 5.25 3.16 -18.80
C GLU A 91 4.32 2.10 -18.20
N TYR A 92 4.24 2.00 -16.87
CA TYR A 92 3.31 1.12 -16.17
C TYR A 92 1.88 1.37 -16.61
N ARG A 93 1.41 2.62 -16.55
CA ARG A 93 0.04 3.01 -16.93
C ARG A 93 -0.28 2.63 -18.38
N SER A 94 0.70 2.70 -19.28
CA SER A 94 0.53 2.41 -20.70
C SER A 94 0.47 0.91 -21.05
N GLN A 95 0.78 0.01 -20.11
CA GLN A 95 0.71 -1.43 -20.35
C GLN A 95 -0.71 -1.86 -20.74
N GLU A 96 -0.84 -2.69 -21.77
CA GLU A 96 -2.14 -3.19 -22.24
C GLU A 96 -2.95 -3.88 -21.13
N PHE A 97 -2.26 -4.54 -20.19
CA PHE A 97 -2.88 -5.17 -19.04
C PHE A 97 -3.72 -4.18 -18.21
N ASN A 98 -3.21 -2.96 -18.00
CA ASN A 98 -3.89 -1.93 -17.23
C ASN A 98 -5.09 -1.34 -17.99
N ALA A 99 -5.06 -1.34 -19.32
CA ALA A 99 -6.16 -0.88 -20.16
C ALA A 99 -7.34 -1.88 -20.26
N ARG A 100 -7.10 -3.17 -19.96
CA ARG A 100 -8.10 -4.25 -20.14
C ARG A 100 -9.03 -4.46 -18.95
N SER A 101 -8.78 -3.80 -17.81
CA SER A 101 -9.53 -4.01 -16.57
C SER A 101 -9.77 -2.68 -15.86
N GLU A 102 -11.03 -2.35 -15.55
CA GLU A 102 -11.38 -1.16 -14.76
C GLU A 102 -10.71 -1.17 -13.37
N LEU A 103 -10.50 -2.36 -12.79
CA LEU A 103 -9.76 -2.49 -11.54
C LEU A 103 -8.29 -2.08 -11.70
N MET A 104 -7.62 -2.59 -12.73
CA MET A 104 -6.21 -2.28 -12.98
C MET A 104 -6.00 -0.83 -13.40
N LYS A 105 -6.95 -0.28 -14.16
CA LYS A 105 -7.02 1.16 -14.45
C LYS A 105 -7.16 1.99 -13.18
N GLY A 106 -8.01 1.58 -12.24
CA GLY A 106 -8.13 2.21 -10.93
C GLY A 106 -6.81 2.19 -10.15
N PHE A 107 -6.08 1.07 -10.13
CA PHE A 107 -4.75 1.00 -9.52
C PHE A 107 -3.75 1.95 -10.20
N ALA A 108 -3.75 1.99 -11.54
CA ALA A 108 -2.89 2.90 -12.30
C ALA A 108 -3.25 4.38 -12.07
N ASP A 109 -4.52 4.72 -11.92
CA ASP A 109 -4.99 6.08 -11.58
C ASP A 109 -4.48 6.52 -10.21
N ILE A 110 -4.55 5.64 -9.19
CA ILE A 110 -3.99 5.90 -7.85
C ILE A 110 -2.48 6.18 -7.92
N ILE A 111 -1.72 5.29 -8.58
CA ILE A 111 -0.26 5.46 -8.74
C ILE A 111 0.08 6.76 -9.48
N THR A 112 -0.72 7.13 -10.48
CA THR A 112 -0.55 8.38 -11.23
C THR A 112 -0.86 9.63 -10.40
N ALA A 113 -1.86 9.56 -9.50
CA ALA A 113 -2.16 10.66 -8.59
C ALA A 113 -1.00 10.89 -7.60
N LEU A 114 -0.46 9.80 -7.06
CA LEU A 114 0.69 9.84 -6.16
C LEU A 114 1.95 10.43 -6.81
N SER A 115 2.23 10.07 -8.07
CA SER A 115 3.38 10.65 -8.79
C SER A 115 3.28 12.16 -9.02
N LYS A 116 2.08 12.73 -8.86
CA LYS A 116 1.82 14.18 -8.92
C LYS A 116 1.84 14.84 -7.55
N GLY A 117 2.23 14.13 -6.50
CA GLY A 117 2.25 14.61 -5.12
C GLY A 117 0.86 14.71 -4.48
N GLN A 118 -0.15 14.04 -5.04
CA GLN A 118 -1.47 13.97 -4.42
C GLN A 118 -1.46 12.87 -3.37
N ASP A 119 -1.29 13.25 -2.12
CA ASP A 119 -1.35 12.33 -0.97
C ASP A 119 -2.81 12.23 -0.49
N THR A 120 -3.34 11.01 -0.58
CA THR A 120 -4.74 10.66 -0.28
C THR A 120 -4.86 9.42 0.62
N GLY A 121 -3.75 8.89 1.13
CA GLY A 121 -3.74 7.59 1.79
C GLY A 121 -4.11 7.62 3.27
N PHE A 122 -4.01 6.44 3.87
CA PHE A 122 -4.30 6.16 5.26
C PHE A 122 -3.02 5.74 5.96
N MET A 123 -2.51 6.61 6.83
CA MET A 123 -1.30 6.35 7.61
C MET A 123 -1.59 5.42 8.79
N PRO A 124 -0.62 4.61 9.22
CA PRO A 124 -0.81 3.72 10.36
C PRO A 124 -0.50 4.45 11.67
N GLU A 125 -1.38 4.32 12.65
CA GLU A 125 -1.15 4.76 14.03
C GLU A 125 -1.43 3.61 14.99
N ARG A 126 -0.44 3.25 15.84
CA ARG A 126 -0.65 2.20 16.86
C ARG A 126 -1.31 2.80 18.09
N LEU A 127 -2.58 2.44 18.30
CA LEU A 127 -3.39 2.89 19.42
C LEU A 127 -3.45 1.83 20.52
N ARG A 128 -3.34 2.26 21.78
CA ARG A 128 -3.45 1.39 22.95
C ARG A 128 -4.92 1.08 23.23
N MET A 129 -5.29 -0.20 23.33
CA MET A 129 -6.64 -0.63 23.73
C MET A 129 -6.78 -0.87 25.24
N GLY A 130 -6.08 -0.07 26.07
CA GLY A 130 -6.01 -0.27 27.52
C GLY A 130 -5.02 -1.36 27.94
N SER A 131 -5.34 -2.16 28.96
CA SER A 131 -4.45 -3.21 29.50
C SER A 131 -4.40 -4.50 28.68
N ARG A 132 -5.13 -4.57 27.55
CA ARG A 132 -5.25 -5.76 26.72
C ARG A 132 -4.27 -5.70 25.53
N GLY A 133 -3.08 -6.27 25.72
CA GLY A 133 -2.17 -6.64 24.63
C GLY A 133 -1.45 -5.46 23.92
N PRO A 134 -0.81 -5.72 22.77
CA PRO A 134 0.11 -4.78 22.10
C PRO A 134 -0.56 -3.56 21.44
N GLY A 135 -1.89 -3.41 21.54
CA GLY A 135 -2.67 -2.36 20.87
C GLY A 135 -3.21 -2.78 19.51
N ALA A 136 -3.80 -1.84 18.78
CA ALA A 136 -4.33 -2.02 17.43
C ALA A 136 -3.69 -1.00 16.48
N VAL A 137 -3.48 -1.38 15.22
CA VAL A 137 -3.04 -0.43 14.17
C VAL A 137 -4.28 0.18 13.54
N PHE A 138 -4.41 1.50 13.66
CA PHE A 138 -5.48 2.29 13.09
C PHE A 138 -4.96 2.99 11.82
N TYR A 139 -5.59 2.71 10.68
CA TYR A 139 -5.23 3.32 9.40
C TYR A 139 -6.19 4.47 9.12
N HIS A 140 -5.67 5.69 9.01
CA HIS A 140 -6.51 6.88 8.93
C HIS A 140 -5.90 7.97 8.06
N ASN A 141 -6.77 8.77 7.42
CA ASN A 141 -6.33 9.96 6.70
C ASN A 141 -5.98 11.06 7.71
N THR A 142 -4.71 11.44 7.78
CA THR A 142 -4.21 12.42 8.75
C THR A 142 -4.66 13.85 8.44
N LYS A 143 -4.94 14.17 7.17
CA LYS A 143 -5.45 15.49 6.75
C LYS A 143 -6.90 15.69 7.21
N ASP A 144 -7.70 14.64 7.15
CA ASP A 144 -9.11 14.70 7.57
C ASP A 144 -9.27 14.72 9.10
N ILE A 145 -8.35 14.09 9.86
CA ILE A 145 -8.47 14.05 11.33
C ILE A 145 -7.94 15.30 12.01
N ASN A 146 -6.87 15.91 11.51
CA ASN A 146 -6.35 17.16 12.07
C ASN A 146 -7.39 18.30 12.00
N TRP A 147 -8.24 18.32 10.98
CA TRP A 147 -9.36 19.26 10.86
C TRP A 147 -10.45 19.02 11.92
N LEU A 148 -10.74 17.75 12.27
CA LEU A 148 -11.75 17.41 13.27
C LEU A 148 -11.29 17.82 14.68
N LEU A 149 -10.03 17.57 15.02
CA LEU A 149 -9.47 17.92 16.33
C LEU A 149 -9.31 19.45 16.50
N ALA A 150 -9.04 20.19 15.43
CA ALA A 150 -8.95 21.65 15.47
C ALA A 150 -10.32 22.35 15.70
N LYS A 151 -11.44 21.65 15.48
CA LYS A 151 -12.79 22.19 15.73
C LYS A 151 -13.24 22.07 17.18
N GLU A 152 -12.66 21.16 17.95
CA GLU A 152 -12.96 21.00 19.38
C GLU A 152 -12.22 22.02 20.27
N SER A 153 -11.35 22.86 19.70
CA SER A 153 -10.59 23.90 20.41
C SER A 153 -11.16 25.32 20.31
N LEU A 154 -12.44 25.50 19.94
CA LEU A 154 -13.08 26.82 20.09
C LEU A 154 -13.32 27.09 21.59
N PRO A 155 -12.94 28.27 22.13
CA PRO A 155 -13.25 28.59 23.51
C PRO A 155 -14.76 28.59 23.72
N GLU A 156 -15.23 28.00 24.81
CA GLU A 156 -16.59 28.22 25.30
C GLU A 156 -16.74 29.70 25.66
N ASP A 157 -17.73 30.37 25.04
CA ASP A 157 -18.13 31.76 25.34
C ASP A 157 -18.63 31.92 26.78
#